data_AF-A0AAD5NDL5-F1
#
_entry.id   AF-A0AAD5NDL5-F1
#
_cell.length_a   1.000
_cell.length_b   1.000
_cell.length_c   1.000
_cell.angle_alpha   90.00
_cell.angle_beta   90.00
_cell.angle_gamma   90.00
#
_symmetry.space_group_name_H-M   'P 1'
#
loop_
_entity.id
_entity.type
_entity.pdbx_description
1 polymer ?
#
loop_
_entity_poly.entity_id
_entity_poly.type
_entity_poly.pdbx_seq_one_letter_code
_entity_poly.pdbx_strand_id
1 'polypeptide(L)'
;MDPFTARHLKTLKRNNIKDFVVHGGVLGVTNMIVLTSSDISVQLRMMRFKQGPTLTFRVHEYSLARQRAVNSKTAVGPSEAL
;
A
#
# COMPACT_ATOMS: atom_id res chain seq x y z
N MET A 1 4.53 2.52 -9.27
CA MET A 1 5.59 1.78 -8.55
C MET A 1 6.16 0.73 -9.49
N ASP A 2 7.00 1.18 -10.42
CA ASP A 2 7.76 0.39 -11.40
C ASP A 2 8.86 1.36 -11.88
N PRO A 3 10.13 0.95 -12.13
CA PRO A 3 10.61 -0.40 -12.51
C PRO A 3 11.31 -1.23 -11.42
N PHE A 4 11.58 -0.69 -10.23
CA PHE A 4 12.38 -1.38 -9.20
C PHE A 4 11.56 -2.10 -8.11
N THR A 5 10.36 -2.56 -8.44
CA THR A 5 9.47 -3.26 -7.48
C THR A 5 9.46 -4.75 -7.78
N ALA A 6 9.58 -5.60 -6.76
CA ALA A 6 9.54 -7.06 -6.93
C ALA A 6 8.14 -7.55 -7.32
N ARG A 7 7.83 -7.48 -8.61
CA ARG A 7 6.51 -7.82 -9.18
C ARG A 7 6.11 -9.29 -8.98
N HIS A 8 7.09 -10.18 -8.82
CA HIS A 8 6.87 -11.61 -8.61
C HIS A 8 6.70 -11.99 -7.13
N LEU A 9 6.93 -11.07 -6.19
CA LEU A 9 6.79 -11.34 -4.77
C LEU A 9 5.29 -11.39 -4.41
N LYS A 10 4.76 -12.60 -4.23
CA LYS A 10 3.36 -12.83 -3.83
C LYS A 10 3.25 -13.01 -2.31
N THR A 11 2.41 -12.21 -1.68
CA THR A 11 2.08 -12.33 -0.25
C THR A 11 1.16 -13.52 -0.02
N LEU A 12 1.60 -14.50 0.78
CA LEU A 12 0.73 -15.59 1.28
C LEU A 12 0.23 -15.25 2.68
N LYS A 13 -0.95 -15.76 3.07
CA LYS A 13 -1.53 -15.53 4.41
C LYS A 13 -0.66 -16.03 5.56
N ARG A 14 0.20 -17.02 5.31
CA ARG A 14 1.15 -17.58 6.29
C ARG A 14 2.43 -16.76 6.46
N ASN A 15 2.71 -15.82 5.56
CA ASN A 15 4.00 -15.14 5.54
C ASN A 15 4.06 -14.11 6.67
N ASN A 16 5.13 -14.14 7.44
CA ASN A 16 5.45 -13.11 8.41
C ASN A 16 6.31 -12.01 7.76
N ILE A 17 6.33 -10.82 8.36
CA ILE A 17 7.21 -9.71 7.95
C ILE A 17 8.67 -10.16 7.88
N LYS A 18 9.12 -11.02 8.81
CA LYS A 18 10.48 -11.57 8.83
C LYS A 18 10.84 -12.33 7.54
N ASP A 19 9.88 -13.07 6.98
CA ASP A 19 10.11 -13.83 5.75
C ASP A 19 10.33 -12.89 4.57
N PHE A 20 9.58 -11.79 4.50
CA PHE A 20 9.77 -10.76 3.48
C PHE A 20 11.10 -10.02 3.61
N VAL A 21 11.62 -9.86 4.83
CA VAL A 21 12.94 -9.25 5.06
C VAL A 21 14.07 -10.12 4.53
N VAL A 22 14.00 -11.42 4.79
CA VAL A 22 15.00 -12.39 4.29
C VAL A 22 14.97 -12.48 2.77
N HIS A 23 13.78 -12.62 2.18
CA HIS A 23 13.63 -12.77 0.72
C HIS A 23 13.83 -11.45 -0.04
N GLY A 24 13.49 -10.31 0.58
CA GLY A 24 13.69 -8.99 0.00
C GLY A 24 15.15 -8.71 -0.34
N GLY A 25 16.09 -9.21 0.48
CA GLY A 25 17.52 -9.12 0.20
C GLY A 25 17.95 -9.89 -1.06
N VAL A 26 17.39 -11.09 -1.28
CA VAL A 26 17.68 -11.93 -2.46
C VAL A 26 17.08 -11.34 -3.74
N LEU A 27 15.91 -10.71 -3.62
CA LEU A 27 15.21 -10.07 -4.74
C LEU A 27 15.73 -8.65 -5.07
N GLY A 28 16.75 -8.17 -4.36
CA GLY A 28 17.31 -6.82 -4.57
C GLY A 28 16.39 -5.68 -4.16
N VAL A 29 15.40 -5.93 -3.30
CA VAL A 29 14.45 -4.91 -2.85
C VAL A 29 15.02 -4.15 -1.66
N THR A 30 14.95 -2.82 -1.70
CA THR A 30 15.48 -1.94 -0.66
C THR A 30 14.43 -1.50 0.36
N ASN A 31 13.19 -1.32 -0.08
CA ASN A 31 12.09 -0.75 0.69
C ASN A 31 10.87 -1.65 0.69
N MET A 32 10.17 -1.72 1.82
CA MET A 32 8.91 -2.42 1.99
C MET A 32 7.84 -1.42 2.39
N ILE A 33 6.65 -1.57 1.81
CA ILE A 33 5.46 -0.83 2.23
C ILE A 33 4.46 -1.82 2.77
N VAL A 34 4.01 -1.61 4.00
CA VAL A 34 3.05 -2.46 4.70
C VAL A 34 1.85 -1.62 5.09
N LEU A 35 0.67 -2.03 4.62
CA LEU A 35 -0.59 -1.48 5.08
C LEU A 35 -1.18 -2.44 6.11
N THR A 36 -1.46 -1.95 7.30
CA THR A 36 -2.07 -2.73 8.38
C THR A 36 -3.39 -2.08 8.76
N SER A 37 -4.49 -2.82 8.64
CA SER A 37 -5.79 -2.43 9.15
C SER A 37 -6.02 -3.11 10.50
N SER A 38 -6.23 -2.31 11.53
CA SER A 38 -6.75 -2.77 12.83
C SER A 38 -8.12 -2.14 13.06
N ASP A 39 -8.89 -2.64 14.03
CA ASP A 39 -10.23 -2.12 14.36
C ASP A 39 -10.25 -0.61 14.65
N ILE A 40 -9.13 -0.09 15.16
CA ILE A 40 -9.00 1.31 15.61
C ILE A 40 -8.50 2.24 14.49
N SER A 41 -7.63 1.77 13.60
CA SER A 41 -7.05 2.61 12.55
C SER A 41 -6.31 1.80 11.48
N VAL A 42 -6.15 2.41 10.31
CA VAL A 42 -5.26 1.94 9.25
C VAL A 42 -3.90 2.62 9.40
N GLN A 43 -2.84 1.83 9.37
CA GLN A 43 -1.46 2.29 9.45
C GLN A 43 -0.69 1.94 8.18
N LEU A 44 0.05 2.90 7.68
CA LEU A 44 1.00 2.74 6.58
C LEU A 44 2.41 2.73 7.15
N ARG A 45 3.11 1.62 7.03
CA ARG A 45 4.49 1.46 7.48
C ARG A 45 5.40 1.38 6.27
N MET A 46 6.39 2.27 6.20
CA MET A 46 7.47 2.23 5.22
C MET A 46 8.74 1.79 5.92
N MET A 47 9.28 0.65 5.51
CA MET A 47 10.46 0.03 6.11
C MET A 47 11.59 -0.04 5.09
N ARG A 48 12.83 0.03 5.56
CA ARG A 48 14.03 -0.29 4.78
C ARG A 48 14.56 -1.65 5.21
N PHE A 49 14.87 -2.54 4.26
CA PHE A 49 15.31 -3.91 4.55
C PHE A 49 16.73 -4.00 5.15
N LYS A 50 17.57 -2.99 4.94
CA LYS A 50 18.89 -2.82 5.57
C LYS A 50 18.77 -1.80 6.68
N GLN A 51 19.42 -2.05 7.83
CA GLN A 51 19.46 -1.21 9.06
C GLN A 51 19.08 0.24 8.79
N GLY A 52 17.79 0.53 8.90
CA GLY A 52 17.22 1.78 8.45
C GLY A 52 15.92 2.05 9.17
N PRO A 53 15.49 3.31 9.21
CA PRO A 53 14.32 3.70 9.97
C PRO A 53 13.05 3.05 9.40
N THR A 54 12.10 2.82 10.29
CA THR A 54 10.72 2.48 9.91
C THR A 54 9.85 3.70 10.15
N LEU A 55 9.26 4.24 9.09
CA LEU A 55 8.28 5.31 9.19
C LEU A 55 6.90 4.69 9.33
N THR A 56 6.14 5.14 10.32
CA THR A 56 4.77 4.68 10.55
C THR A 56 3.83 5.88 10.49
N PHE A 57 2.90 5.84 9.56
CA PHE A 57 1.91 6.88 9.34
C PHE A 57 0.52 6.34 9.68
N ARG A 58 -0.28 7.13 10.38
CA ARG A 58 -1.70 6.84 10.55
C ARG A 58 -2.45 7.39 9.34
N VAL A 59 -3.27 6.56 8.72
CA VAL A 59 -4.12 6.96 7.60
C VAL A 59 -5.43 7.50 8.15
N HIS A 60 -5.75 8.75 7.82
CA HIS A 60 -7.00 9.39 8.23
C HIS A 60 -8.16 9.01 7.31
N GLU A 61 -7.95 9.12 6.00
CA GLU A 61 -8.94 8.79 4.98
C GLU A 61 -8.28 8.01 3.85
N TYR A 62 -9.00 7.04 3.28
CA TYR A 62 -8.54 6.28 2.13
C TYR A 62 -9.68 6.05 1.15
N SER A 63 -9.35 5.99 -0.14
CA SER A 63 -10.30 5.60 -1.18
C SER A 63 -9.76 4.40 -1.94
N LEU A 64 -10.63 3.42 -2.20
CA LEU A 64 -10.30 2.29 -3.05
C LEU A 64 -10.38 2.73 -4.51
N ALA A 65 -9.42 2.30 -5.34
CA ALA A 65 -9.43 2.61 -6.77
C ALA A 65 -10.74 2.18 -7.45
N ARG A 66 -11.34 1.06 -7.02
CA ARG A 66 -12.66 0.62 -7.46
C ARG A 66 -13.77 1.63 -7.15
N GLN A 67 -13.72 2.27 -5.97
CA GLN A 67 -14.70 3.27 -5.55
C GLN A 67 -14.59 4.54 -6.42
N ARG A 68 -13.36 5.00 -6.71
CA ARG A 68 -13.16 6.15 -7.63
C ARG A 68 -13.59 5.83 -9.06
N ALA A 69 -13.32 4.63 -9.58
CA ALA A 69 -13.69 4.26 -10.94
C ALA A 69 -15.21 4.13 -11.15
N VAL A 70 -15.96 3.80 -10.10
CA VAL A 70 -17.43 3.83 -10.12
C VAL A 70 -17.92 5.28 -10.09
N ASN A 71 -17.37 6.11 -9.21
CA ASN A 71 -17.77 7.53 -9.09
C ASN A 71 -17.38 8.38 -10.30
N SER A 72 -16.28 8.06 -10.99
CA SER A 72 -15.83 8.82 -12.18
C SER A 72 -16.70 8.58 -13.42
N LYS A 73 -17.61 7.60 -13.40
CA LYS A 73 -18.60 7.40 -14.47
C LYS A 73 -19.87 8.23 -14.27
N THR A 74 -20.07 8.81 -13.09
CA THR A 74 -21.26 9.61 -12.72
C THR A 74 -20.88 11.01 -12.27
N ALA A 75 -19.96 11.65 -12.99
CA ALA A 75 -19.78 13.09 -12.95
C ALA A 75 -20.20 13.66 -14.30
N VAL A 76 -21.50 13.62 -14.58
CA VAL A 76 -22.11 14.58 -15.51
C VAL A 76 -22.00 15.94 -14.82
N GLY A 77 -21.37 16.90 -15.50
CA GLY A 77 -21.09 18.24 -14.97
C GLY A 77 -22.34 19.05 -14.61
N PRO A 78 -22.16 20.25 -14.04
CA PRO A 78 -23.27 21.07 -13.59
C PRO A 78 -23.91 21.76 -14.81
N SER A 79 -25.13 21.37 -15.14
CA SER A 79 -26.03 22.23 -15.92
C SER A 79 -27.44 22.14 -15.37
N GLU A 80 -27.90 23.28 -14.83
CA GLU A 80 -29.30 23.64 -14.58
C GLU A 80 -30.05 22.87 -13.49
N ALA A 81 -30.15 23.50 -12.31
CA ALA A 81 -31.37 23.48 -11.51
C ALA A 81 -31.41 24.73 -10.60
N LEU A 82 -31.98 25.81 -11.14
CA LEU A 82 -32.53 27.03 -10.52
C LEU A 82 -31.59 27.95 -9.72
#